data_AF-A0A7S2GA12-F1
#
_entry.id   AF-A0A7S2GA12-F1
#
_cell.length_a   1.000
_cell.length_b   1.000
_cell.length_c   1.000
_cell.angle_alpha   90.00
_cell.angle_beta   90.00
_cell.angle_gamma   90.00
#
_symmetry.space_group_name_H-M   'P 1'
#
loop_
_entity.id
_entity.type
_entity.pdbx_description
1 polymer ?
#
loop_
_entity_poly.entity_id
_entity_poly.type
_entity_poly.pdbx_seq_one_letter_code
_entity_poly.pdbx_strand_id
1 'polypeptide(L)'
;YANLPYLIDGDIVVTQSNAIIRYIARKVRPDLLGSTPEVATKVDIMLEEGMDLRNRTTGMAYRPPGGDYDAAMPAFKETLRTHLAKYARFLGESTWFAGPDLTVCDFVMYEMLDQNEMMVKGSLGDFPTLQAFHARFAALPAIKAFLKSDRCITFPCNNQHSHTTQKKIC
;
A
#
# COMPACT_ATOMS: atom_id res chain seq x y z
N TYR A 1 23.82 5.57 0.65
CA TYR A 1 22.84 6.13 -0.30
C TYR A 1 21.94 7.09 0.47
N ALA A 2 21.66 8.28 -0.05
CA ALA A 2 20.75 9.25 0.57
C ALA A 2 19.43 9.25 -0.18
N ASN A 3 18.32 8.93 0.51
CA ASN A 3 16.98 8.96 -0.06
C ASN A 3 15.93 9.10 1.07
N LEU A 4 14.71 9.52 0.72
CA LEU A 4 13.54 9.44 1.60
C LEU A 4 12.63 8.29 1.14
N PRO A 5 12.07 7.49 2.06
CA PRO A 5 12.31 7.50 3.50
C PRO A 5 13.68 6.90 3.88
N TYR A 6 14.15 7.25 5.09
CA TYR A 6 15.28 6.63 5.78
C TYR A 6 14.92 6.27 7.22
N LEU A 7 15.59 5.27 7.77
CA LEU A 7 15.54 4.84 9.18
C LEU A 7 16.96 4.84 9.76
N ILE A 8 17.13 5.41 10.95
CA ILE A 8 18.39 5.37 11.70
C ILE A 8 18.17 4.54 12.96
N ASP A 9 19.02 3.53 13.16
CA ASP A 9 18.99 2.62 14.30
C ASP A 9 20.42 2.37 14.80
N GLY A 10 20.87 3.24 15.71
CA GLY A 10 22.28 3.32 16.09
C GLY A 10 23.16 3.67 14.89
N ASP A 11 24.16 2.83 14.61
CA ASP A 11 25.07 2.99 13.48
C ASP A 11 24.48 2.49 12.15
N ILE A 12 23.30 1.87 12.17
CA ILE A 12 22.65 1.34 10.96
C ILE A 12 21.75 2.41 10.35
N VAL A 13 22.03 2.75 9.10
CA VAL A 13 21.18 3.63 8.28
C VAL A 13 20.58 2.82 7.14
N VAL A 14 19.24 2.75 7.10
CA VAL A 14 18.49 2.03 6.07
C VAL A 14 17.70 3.02 5.23
N THR A 15 17.86 2.96 3.91
CA THR A 15 17.05 3.71 2.93
C THR A 15 16.25 2.74 2.08
N GLN A 16 15.25 3.23 1.34
CA GLN A 16 14.26 2.47 0.55
C GLN A 16 13.15 1.87 1.42
N SER A 17 11.89 2.20 1.09
CA SER A 17 10.72 1.80 1.88
C SER A 17 10.66 0.28 2.12
N ASN A 18 10.83 -0.51 1.06
CA ASN A 18 10.80 -1.97 1.14
C ASN A 18 12.02 -2.57 1.87
N ALA A 19 13.14 -1.86 1.96
CA ALA A 19 14.28 -2.29 2.76
C ALA A 19 14.07 -1.98 4.24
N ILE A 20 13.51 -0.80 4.55
CA ILE A 20 13.15 -0.38 5.91
C ILE A 20 12.15 -1.34 6.53
N ILE A 21 11.05 -1.67 5.83
CA ILE A 21 10.03 -2.58 6.38
C ILE A 21 10.59 -3.98 6.64
N ARG A 22 11.42 -4.50 5.73
CA ARG A 22 12.09 -5.79 5.92
C ARG A 22 13.11 -5.74 7.06
N TYR A 23 13.84 -4.62 7.23
CA TYR A 23 14.78 -4.44 8.34
C TYR A 23 14.08 -4.48 9.70
N ILE A 24 12.98 -3.72 9.84
CA ILE A 24 12.17 -3.72 11.06
C ILE A 24 11.69 -5.14 11.37
N ALA A 25 11.10 -5.83 10.40
CA ALA A 25 10.66 -7.21 10.59
C ALA A 25 11.80 -8.14 11.01
N ARG A 26 12.96 -8.12 10.33
CA ARG A 26 14.13 -8.94 10.73
C ARG A 26 14.57 -8.67 12.16
N LYS A 27 14.45 -7.43 12.65
CA LYS A 27 14.91 -7.05 14.00
C LYS A 27 13.92 -7.46 15.09
N VAL A 28 12.62 -7.27 14.89
CA VAL A 28 11.63 -7.41 15.98
C VAL A 28 10.60 -8.51 15.78
N ARG A 29 10.31 -8.89 14.52
CA ARG A 29 9.28 -9.87 14.16
C ARG A 29 9.64 -10.61 12.86
N PRO A 30 10.66 -11.49 12.87
CA PRO A 30 11.16 -12.15 11.66
C PRO A 30 10.09 -13.02 10.96
N ASP A 31 9.10 -13.48 11.71
CA ASP A 31 7.95 -14.23 11.22
C ASP A 31 7.12 -13.46 10.18
N LEU A 32 7.13 -12.12 10.20
CA LEU A 32 6.44 -11.28 9.21
C LEU A 32 7.09 -11.32 7.82
N LEU A 33 8.24 -11.96 7.66
CA LEU A 33 8.94 -12.10 6.36
C LEU A 33 8.54 -13.39 5.63
N GLY A 34 7.70 -14.23 6.24
CA GLY A 34 7.38 -15.56 5.75
C GLY A 34 8.27 -16.63 6.37
N SER A 35 7.64 -17.69 6.88
CA SER A 35 8.30 -18.77 7.61
C SER A 35 8.92 -19.85 6.72
N THR A 36 8.54 -19.90 5.44
CA THR A 36 9.08 -20.82 4.43
C THR A 36 9.48 -20.05 3.17
N PRO A 37 10.34 -20.62 2.31
CA PRO A 37 10.70 -20.00 1.03
C PRO A 37 9.47 -19.65 0.17
N GLU A 38 8.43 -20.48 0.19
CA GLU A 38 7.19 -20.27 -0.56
C GLU A 38 6.41 -19.07 -0.04
N VAL A 39 6.28 -18.93 1.29
CA VAL A 39 5.61 -17.78 1.91
C VAL A 39 6.43 -16.50 1.68
N ALA A 40 7.75 -16.56 1.90
CA ALA A 40 8.64 -15.42 1.65
C ALA A 40 8.59 -14.95 0.19
N THR A 41 8.49 -15.88 -0.76
CA THR A 41 8.33 -15.56 -2.18
C THR A 41 7.02 -14.79 -2.43
N LYS A 42 5.90 -15.19 -1.80
CA LYS A 42 4.63 -14.44 -1.90
C LYS A 42 4.75 -13.04 -1.28
N VAL A 43 5.45 -12.92 -0.15
CA VAL A 43 5.73 -11.63 0.50
C VAL A 43 6.49 -10.72 -0.47
N ASP A 44 7.55 -11.22 -1.09
CA ASP A 44 8.36 -10.43 -2.02
C ASP A 44 7.58 -10.02 -3.26
N ILE A 45 6.85 -10.94 -3.90
CA ILE A 45 5.98 -10.62 -5.05
C ILE A 45 5.01 -9.49 -4.70
N MET A 46 4.35 -9.59 -3.54
CA MET A 46 3.34 -8.60 -3.16
C MET A 46 3.93 -7.26 -2.70
N LEU A 47 5.14 -7.25 -2.15
CA LEU A 47 5.87 -6.01 -1.89
C LEU A 47 6.21 -5.28 -3.19
N GLU A 48 6.62 -6.00 -4.25
CA GLU A 48 6.94 -5.39 -5.54
C GLU A 48 5.67 -5.02 -6.34
N GLU A 49 4.61 -5.82 -6.28
CA GLU A 49 3.29 -5.43 -6.85
C GLU A 49 2.71 -4.18 -6.17
N GLY A 50 2.88 -4.04 -4.85
CA GLY A 50 2.50 -2.83 -4.13
C GLY A 50 3.28 -1.60 -4.62
N MET A 51 4.56 -1.76 -4.94
CA MET A 51 5.39 -0.70 -5.53
C MET A 51 4.94 -0.32 -6.94
N ASP A 52 4.57 -1.29 -7.77
CA ASP A 52 4.05 -1.05 -9.11
C ASP A 52 2.69 -0.32 -9.07
N LEU A 53 1.80 -0.72 -8.17
CA LEU A 53 0.54 -0.01 -7.94
C LEU A 53 0.82 1.43 -7.48
N ARG A 54 1.73 1.62 -6.52
CA ARG A 54 2.15 2.94 -6.05
C ARG A 54 2.65 3.82 -7.17
N ASN A 55 3.52 3.31 -8.04
CA ASN A 55 4.09 4.06 -9.16
C ASN A 55 2.99 4.51 -10.14
N ARG A 56 1.96 3.67 -10.38
CA ARG A 56 0.81 4.02 -11.21
C ARG A 56 -0.06 5.10 -10.58
N THR A 57 -0.42 4.92 -9.31
CA THR A 57 -1.21 5.89 -8.54
C THR A 57 -0.49 7.23 -8.45
N THR A 58 0.81 7.22 -8.22
CA THR A 58 1.67 8.42 -8.22
C THR A 58 1.75 9.06 -9.60
N GLY A 59 1.92 8.26 -10.67
CA GLY A 59 1.92 8.77 -12.04
C GLY A 59 0.61 9.48 -12.42
N MET A 60 -0.53 9.00 -11.91
CA MET A 60 -1.81 9.70 -12.05
C MET A 60 -1.86 10.98 -11.21
N ALA A 61 -1.40 10.92 -9.97
CA ALA A 61 -1.40 12.07 -9.05
C ALA A 61 -0.53 13.25 -9.52
N TYR A 62 0.56 12.98 -10.23
CA TYR A 62 1.54 13.99 -10.69
C TYR A 62 1.50 14.23 -12.20
N ARG A 63 0.35 14.03 -12.85
CA ARG A 63 0.20 14.53 -14.23
C ARG A 63 0.53 16.04 -14.29
N PRO A 64 1.05 16.54 -15.43
CA PRO A 64 1.47 17.94 -15.52
C PRO A 64 0.33 18.93 -15.24
N PRO A 65 0.60 20.08 -14.59
CA PRO A 65 -0.38 21.15 -14.46
C PRO A 65 -0.90 21.61 -15.85
N GLY A 66 -2.22 21.77 -15.98
CA GLY A 66 -2.87 22.03 -17.29
C GLY A 66 -2.88 20.83 -18.24
N GLY A 67 -2.37 19.68 -17.79
CA GLY A 67 -2.45 18.42 -18.50
C GLY A 67 -3.84 17.78 -18.41
N ASP A 68 -3.89 16.49 -18.72
CA ASP A 68 -5.10 15.72 -18.97
C ASP A 68 -5.55 14.90 -17.74
N TYR A 69 -5.33 15.35 -16.50
CA TYR A 69 -5.73 14.61 -15.28
C TYR A 69 -7.18 14.15 -15.32
N ASP A 70 -8.13 15.06 -15.55
CA ASP A 70 -9.55 14.69 -15.54
C ASP A 70 -9.92 13.80 -16.74
N ALA A 71 -9.25 13.99 -17.89
CA ALA A 71 -9.48 13.18 -19.09
C ALA A 71 -8.83 11.78 -19.02
N ALA A 72 -7.74 11.62 -18.28
CA ALA A 72 -7.03 10.34 -18.08
C ALA A 72 -7.67 9.48 -16.99
N MET A 73 -8.48 10.07 -16.10
CA MET A 73 -9.10 9.39 -14.96
C MET A 73 -9.93 8.16 -15.36
N PRO A 74 -10.76 8.17 -16.43
CA PRO A 74 -11.49 6.96 -16.86
C PRO A 74 -10.55 5.79 -17.19
N ALA A 75 -9.46 6.02 -17.93
CA ALA A 75 -8.49 4.98 -18.27
C ALA A 75 -7.72 4.48 -17.04
N PHE A 76 -7.43 5.38 -16.09
CA PHE A 76 -6.85 5.01 -14.81
C PHE A 76 -7.78 4.09 -14.01
N LYS A 77 -9.09 4.39 -13.94
CA LYS A 77 -10.08 3.56 -13.23
C LYS A 77 -10.16 2.15 -13.80
N GLU A 78 -10.16 1.99 -15.12
CA GLU A 78 -10.17 0.66 -15.76
C GLU A 78 -8.88 -0.12 -15.49
N THR A 79 -7.74 0.58 -15.53
CA THR A 79 -6.44 -0.03 -15.18
C THR A 79 -6.41 -0.46 -13.72
N LEU A 80 -6.84 0.42 -12.80
CA LEU A 80 -6.95 0.13 -11.37
C LEU A 80 -7.85 -1.08 -11.13
N ARG A 81 -9.05 -1.12 -11.71
CA ARG A 81 -9.97 -2.27 -11.62
C ARG A 81 -9.31 -3.58 -12.07
N THR A 82 -8.51 -3.53 -13.15
CA THR A 82 -7.76 -4.70 -13.65
C THR A 82 -6.72 -5.20 -12.65
N HIS A 83 -6.01 -4.29 -11.97
CA HIS A 83 -5.04 -4.66 -10.93
C HIS A 83 -5.73 -5.16 -9.66
N LEU A 84 -6.81 -4.50 -9.22
CA LEU A 84 -7.61 -4.97 -8.09
C LEU A 84 -8.18 -6.37 -8.33
N ALA A 85 -8.62 -6.69 -9.55
CA ALA A 85 -9.04 -8.05 -9.90
C ALA A 85 -7.90 -9.08 -9.78
N LYS A 86 -6.66 -8.71 -10.15
CA LYS A 86 -5.49 -9.56 -9.96
C LYS A 86 -5.18 -9.80 -8.48
N TYR A 87 -5.25 -8.76 -7.65
CA TYR A 87 -5.01 -8.86 -6.21
C TYR A 87 -6.10 -9.64 -5.49
N ALA A 88 -7.36 -9.43 -5.85
CA ALA A 88 -8.48 -10.22 -5.34
C ALA A 88 -8.30 -11.71 -5.64
N ARG A 89 -7.88 -12.04 -6.87
CA ARG A 89 -7.57 -13.42 -7.27
C ARG A 89 -6.35 -13.99 -6.54
N PHE A 90 -5.31 -13.19 -6.33
CA PHE A 90 -4.10 -13.63 -5.64
C PHE A 90 -4.37 -13.90 -4.15
N LEU A 91 -5.12 -13.02 -3.48
CA LEU A 91 -5.56 -13.22 -2.10
C LEU A 91 -6.43 -14.47 -1.98
N GLY A 92 -7.38 -14.64 -2.91
CA GLY A 92 -8.29 -15.77 -2.95
C GLY A 92 -9.05 -15.92 -1.63
N GLU A 93 -8.94 -17.09 -1.01
CA GLU A 93 -9.55 -17.41 0.28
C GLU A 93 -8.60 -17.19 1.47
N SER A 94 -7.37 -16.73 1.22
CA SER A 94 -6.39 -16.50 2.28
C SER A 94 -6.79 -15.32 3.16
N THR A 95 -6.39 -15.38 4.43
CA THR A 95 -6.66 -14.28 5.38
C THR A 95 -5.83 -13.04 5.04
N TRP A 96 -4.57 -13.28 4.66
CA TRP A 96 -3.54 -12.30 4.30
C TRP A 96 -2.92 -12.68 2.95
N PHE A 97 -2.21 -11.75 2.32
CA PHE A 97 -1.68 -11.94 0.97
C PHE A 97 -0.68 -13.09 0.87
N ALA A 98 0.11 -13.34 1.92
CA ALA A 98 1.07 -14.44 1.94
C ALA A 98 0.50 -15.76 2.48
N GLY A 99 -0.72 -15.77 3.02
CA GLY A 99 -1.36 -16.97 3.59
C GLY A 99 -2.23 -16.70 4.84
N PRO A 100 -2.20 -17.60 5.85
CA PRO A 100 -3.02 -17.44 7.04
C PRO A 100 -2.46 -16.44 8.05
N ASP A 101 -1.16 -16.13 7.97
CA ASP A 101 -0.45 -15.25 8.90
C ASP A 101 -0.16 -13.88 8.30
N LEU A 102 -0.20 -12.85 9.14
CA LEU A 102 0.11 -11.47 8.75
C LEU A 102 1.60 -11.37 8.38
N THR A 103 1.90 -10.65 7.30
CA THR A 103 3.27 -10.41 6.84
C THR A 103 3.48 -8.93 6.47
N VAL A 104 4.73 -8.56 6.20
CA VAL A 104 5.06 -7.17 5.84
C VAL A 104 4.38 -6.69 4.55
N CYS A 105 4.05 -7.58 3.61
CA CYS A 105 3.39 -7.16 2.37
C CYS A 105 1.95 -6.67 2.61
N ASP A 106 1.27 -7.16 3.66
CA ASP A 106 -0.09 -6.74 3.99
C ASP A 106 -0.17 -5.27 4.40
N PHE A 107 0.89 -4.72 5.00
CA PHE A 107 0.96 -3.29 5.34
C PHE A 107 1.01 -2.41 4.09
N VAL A 108 1.83 -2.80 3.11
CA VAL A 108 1.95 -2.09 1.83
C VAL A 108 0.67 -2.22 1.02
N MET A 109 0.07 -3.42 0.98
CA MET A 109 -1.18 -3.63 0.28
C MET A 109 -2.34 -2.87 0.93
N TYR A 110 -2.42 -2.83 2.26
CA TYR A 110 -3.41 -1.99 2.95
C TYR A 110 -3.29 -0.52 2.55
N GLU A 111 -2.09 0.06 2.63
CA GLU A 111 -1.84 1.46 2.23
C GLU A 111 -2.28 1.72 0.78
N MET A 112 -1.91 0.83 -0.15
CA MET A 112 -2.23 1.01 -1.56
C MET A 112 -3.72 0.88 -1.85
N LEU A 113 -4.43 -0.05 -1.19
CA LEU A 113 -5.88 -0.15 -1.32
C LEU A 113 -6.58 1.08 -0.72
N ASP A 114 -6.10 1.56 0.43
CA ASP A 114 -6.66 2.73 1.12
C ASP A 114 -6.52 4.01 0.28
N GLN A 115 -5.31 4.28 -0.22
CA GLN A 115 -5.05 5.46 -1.06
C GLN A 115 -5.85 5.44 -2.38
N ASN A 116 -5.99 4.26 -3.01
CA ASN A 116 -6.77 4.15 -4.25
C ASN A 116 -8.27 4.26 -3.99
N GLU A 117 -8.78 3.80 -2.85
CA GLU A 117 -10.18 4.03 -2.44
C GLU A 117 -10.45 5.50 -2.14
N MET A 118 -9.49 6.22 -1.56
CA MET A 118 -9.58 7.68 -1.37
C MET A 118 -9.58 8.44 -2.70
N MET A 119 -8.73 8.03 -3.65
CA MET A 119 -8.61 8.65 -4.97
C MET A 119 -9.80 8.34 -5.89
N VAL A 120 -10.26 7.09 -5.87
CA VAL A 120 -11.36 6.55 -6.66
C VAL A 120 -12.34 5.91 -5.69
N LYS A 121 -13.22 6.74 -5.12
CA LYS A 121 -14.25 6.28 -4.19
C LYS A 121 -15.09 5.15 -4.80
N GLY A 122 -15.22 4.04 -4.07
CA GLY A 122 -15.91 2.83 -4.50
C GLY A 122 -15.07 1.88 -5.35
N SER A 123 -13.77 2.11 -5.52
CA SER A 123 -12.87 1.25 -6.30
C SER A 123 -12.86 -0.20 -5.82
N LEU A 124 -13.04 -0.42 -4.52
CA LEU A 124 -13.08 -1.75 -3.92
C LEU A 124 -14.48 -2.41 -3.99
N GLY A 125 -15.51 -1.70 -4.46
CA GLY A 125 -16.91 -2.14 -4.38
C GLY A 125 -17.21 -3.47 -5.04
N ASP A 126 -16.47 -3.83 -6.10
CA ASP A 126 -16.64 -5.08 -6.85
C ASP A 126 -15.76 -6.23 -6.31
N PHE A 127 -14.99 -6.00 -5.25
CA PHE A 127 -13.96 -6.92 -4.75
C PHE A 127 -14.18 -7.24 -3.26
N PRO A 128 -15.18 -8.07 -2.92
CA PRO A 128 -15.54 -8.35 -1.52
C PRO A 128 -14.39 -8.94 -0.70
N THR A 129 -13.49 -9.72 -1.31
CA THR A 129 -12.30 -10.25 -0.63
C THR A 129 -11.31 -9.14 -0.24
N LEU A 130 -11.13 -8.14 -1.10
CA LEU A 130 -10.28 -6.98 -0.80
C LEU A 130 -10.92 -6.05 0.23
N GLN A 131 -12.24 -5.84 0.17
CA GLN A 131 -12.96 -5.10 1.20
C GLN A 131 -12.82 -5.77 2.58
N ALA A 132 -12.97 -7.10 2.62
CA ALA A 132 -12.78 -7.86 3.84
C ALA A 132 -11.35 -7.80 4.37
N PHE A 133 -10.34 -7.85 3.48
CA PHE A 133 -8.93 -7.65 3.84
C PHE A 133 -8.69 -6.26 4.43
N HIS A 134 -9.15 -5.20 3.76
CA HIS A 134 -8.96 -3.81 4.18
C HIS A 134 -9.57 -3.57 5.57
N ALA A 135 -10.81 -4.02 5.78
CA ALA A 135 -11.50 -3.93 7.06
C ALA A 135 -10.78 -4.73 8.18
N ARG A 136 -10.31 -5.94 7.86
CA ARG A 136 -9.61 -6.81 8.82
C ARG A 136 -8.26 -6.22 9.24
N PHE A 137 -7.48 -5.68 8.31
CA PHE A 137 -6.22 -5.02 8.62
C PHE A 137 -6.44 -3.83 9.55
N ALA A 138 -7.39 -2.95 9.22
CA ALA A 138 -7.74 -1.78 10.05
C ALA A 138 -8.27 -2.16 11.44
N ALA A 139 -8.81 -3.38 11.60
CA ALA A 139 -9.33 -3.88 12.86
C ALA A 139 -8.25 -4.48 13.79
N LEU A 140 -7.02 -4.73 13.31
CA LEU A 140 -5.93 -5.20 14.16
C LEU A 140 -5.73 -4.25 15.35
N PRO A 141 -5.65 -4.73 16.61
CA PRO A 141 -5.71 -3.84 17.79
C PRO A 141 -4.71 -2.68 17.76
N ALA A 142 -3.45 -2.96 17.40
CA ALA A 142 -2.41 -1.94 17.30
C ALA A 142 -2.64 -0.96 16.13
N ILE A 143 -3.13 -1.45 14.98
CA ILE A 143 -3.47 -0.61 13.83
C ILE A 143 -4.67 0.26 14.15
N LYS A 144 -5.76 -0.32 14.69
CA LYS A 144 -6.97 0.41 15.11
C LYS A 144 -6.66 1.51 16.12
N ALA A 145 -5.76 1.25 17.06
CA ALA A 145 -5.30 2.26 18.01
C ALA A 145 -4.45 3.34 17.32
N PHE A 146 -3.54 2.96 16.42
CA PHE A 146 -2.73 3.89 15.65
C PHE A 146 -3.59 4.82 14.77
N LEU A 147 -4.53 4.26 13.99
CA LEU A 147 -5.43 5.00 13.09
C LEU A 147 -6.33 6.03 13.83
N LYS A 148 -6.52 5.88 15.14
CA LYS A 148 -7.27 6.84 15.99
C LYS A 148 -6.39 7.87 16.70
N SER A 149 -5.07 7.71 16.64
CA SER A 149 -4.13 8.60 17.33
C SER A 149 -3.76 9.80 16.46
N ASP A 150 -3.32 10.87 17.12
CA ASP A 150 -2.74 12.08 16.51
C ASP A 150 -1.47 11.80 15.68
N ARG A 151 -0.83 10.65 15.90
CA ARG A 151 0.32 10.19 15.11
C ARG A 151 -0.06 9.68 13.72
N CYS A 152 -1.33 9.38 13.47
CA CYS A 152 -1.76 8.89 12.16
C CYS A 152 -1.97 10.08 11.20
N ILE A 153 -1.11 10.15 10.19
CA ILE A 153 -1.20 11.12 9.11
C ILE A 153 -1.93 10.44 7.95
N THR A 154 -3.18 10.84 7.70
CA THR A 154 -4.01 10.30 6.61
C THR A 154 -4.10 11.23 5.40
N PHE A 155 -3.73 12.51 5.55
CA PHE A 155 -3.69 13.50 4.48
C PHE A 155 -2.60 14.54 4.78
N PRO A 156 -1.89 15.06 3.75
CA PRO A 156 -2.00 14.67 2.34
C PRO A 156 -1.24 13.38 2.03
N CYS A 157 -1.78 12.52 1.14
CA CYS A 157 -1.06 11.33 0.66
C CYS A 157 0.20 11.68 -0.15
N ASN A 158 0.18 12.81 -0.86
CA ASN A 158 1.22 13.27 -1.78
C ASN A 158 1.67 14.69 -1.40
N ASN A 159 2.71 15.21 -2.05
CA ASN A 159 3.15 16.59 -1.78
C ASN A 159 2.23 17.63 -2.46
N GLN A 160 2.40 18.90 -2.10
CA GLN A 160 1.57 20.03 -2.58
C GLN A 160 1.47 20.21 -4.10
N HIS A 161 2.37 19.58 -4.87
CA HIS A 161 2.39 19.68 -6.34
C HIS A 161 1.52 18.63 -7.02
N SER A 162 0.97 17.65 -6.29
CA SER A 162 0.08 16.66 -6.89
C SER A 162 -1.34 17.19 -7.07
N HIS A 163 -2.04 16.67 -8.08
CA HIS A 163 -3.46 16.90 -8.28
C HIS A 163 -4.31 16.37 -7.12
N THR A 164 -3.90 15.25 -6.51
CA THR A 164 -4.61 14.61 -5.39
C THR A 164 -4.68 15.52 -4.18
N THR A 165 -3.54 16.10 -3.78
CA THR A 165 -3.46 17.06 -2.68
C THR A 165 -4.18 18.37 -3.00
N GLN A 166 -4.03 18.89 -4.23
CA GLN A 166 -4.72 20.11 -4.66
C GLN A 166 -6.25 19.95 -4.67
N LYS A 167 -6.74 18.80 -5.13
CA LYS A 167 -8.17 18.47 -5.21
C LYS A 167 -8.71 17.89 -3.89
N LYS A 168 -7.85 17.65 -2.88
CA LYS A 168 -8.17 17.00 -1.59
C LYS A 168 -8.81 15.61 -1.78
N ILE A 169 -8.25 14.82 -2.69
CA ILE A 169 -8.68 13.46 -3.04
C ILE A 169 -7.46 12.54 -2.88
N CYS A 170 -7.38 11.83 -1.74
CA CYS A 170 -6.10 11.44 -1.13
C CYS A 170 -5.30 12.67 -0.62
#